data_AF-A0A8F5BLC2-F1
#
_entry.id   AF-A0A8F5BLC2-F1
#
_cell.length_a   1.000
_cell.length_b   1.000
_cell.length_c   1.000
_cell.angle_alpha   90.00
_cell.angle_beta   90.00
_cell.angle_gamma   90.00
#
_symmetry.space_group_name_H-M   'P 1'
#
loop_
_entity.id
_entity.type
_entity.pdbx_description
1 polymer ?
#
loop_
_entity_poly.entity_id
_entity_poly.type
_entity_poly.pdbx_seq_one_letter_code
_entity_poly.pdbx_strand_id
1 'polypeptide(L)' 'MKEMYFEKDSQRGIYATFTWLVEEVGELAEALLSNDSDSIQEELADVIAWTVSIANLKGIDIEEALKKKYKL' A
#
# COMPACT_ATOMS: atom_id res chain seq x y z
N MET A 1 4.85 -3.35 10.87
CA MET A 1 3.73 -3.24 9.91
C MET A 1 2.92 -4.52 9.79
N LYS A 2 3.55 -5.68 9.50
CA LYS A 2 2.83 -6.95 9.35
C LYS A 2 1.92 -7.28 10.55
N GLU A 3 2.41 -7.13 11.78
CA GLU A 3 1.62 -7.47 12.98
C GLU A 3 0.35 -6.62 13.19
N MET A 4 0.29 -5.37 12.72
CA MET A 4 -0.90 -4.51 12.91
C MET A 4 -2.01 -4.76 11.90
N TYR A 5 -1.66 -5.11 10.66
CA TYR A 5 -2.62 -5.18 9.55
C TYR A 5 -2.88 -6.62 9.08
N PHE A 6 -1.98 -7.56 9.34
CA PHE A 6 -2.04 -8.90 8.74
C PHE A 6 -3.25 -9.73 9.18
N GLU A 7 -3.70 -9.65 10.44
CA GLU A 7 -4.90 -10.38 10.89
C GLU A 7 -6.18 -9.83 10.24
N LYS A 8 -6.33 -8.51 10.16
CA LYS A 8 -7.48 -7.87 9.51
C LYS A 8 -7.47 -8.12 8.00
N ASP A 9 -6.30 -8.03 7.36
CA ASP A 9 -6.15 -8.23 5.92
C ASP A 9 -6.37 -9.69 5.51
N SER A 10 -5.94 -10.64 6.34
CA SER A 10 -6.11 -12.08 6.06
C SER A 10 -7.59 -12.49 6.10
N GLN A 11 -8.41 -11.83 6.92
CA GLN A 11 -9.86 -12.05 6.93
C GLN A 11 -10.56 -11.41 5.72
N ARG A 12 -10.03 -10.28 5.22
CA ARG A 12 -10.60 -9.51 4.11
C ARG A 12 -10.29 -10.11 2.74
N GLY A 13 -9.15 -10.77 2.61
CA GLY A 13 -8.73 -11.48 1.39
C GLY A 13 -8.13 -10.56 0.32
N ILE A 14 -7.43 -11.17 -0.64
CA ILE A 14 -6.56 -10.46 -1.59
C ILE A 14 -7.30 -9.42 -2.45
N TYR A 15 -8.50 -9.72 -2.92
CA TYR A 15 -9.24 -8.84 -3.82
C TYR A 15 -9.75 -7.60 -3.11
N ALA A 16 -10.30 -7.76 -1.91
CA ALA A 16 -10.76 -6.62 -1.13
C ALA A 16 -9.57 -5.76 -0.66
N THR A 17 -8.43 -6.36 -0.31
CA THR A 17 -7.21 -5.58 -0.02
C THR A 17 -6.68 -4.84 -1.25
N PHE A 18 -6.79 -5.42 -2.44
CA PHE A 18 -6.48 -4.70 -3.67
C PHE A 18 -7.46 -3.56 -3.96
N THR A 19 -8.75 -3.72 -3.64
CA THR A 19 -9.74 -2.63 -3.75
C THR A 19 -9.35 -1.42 -2.90
N TRP A 20 -8.92 -1.63 -1.65
CA TRP A 20 -8.44 -0.54 -0.79
C TRP A 20 -7.18 0.13 -1.32
N LEU A 21 -6.23 -0.63 -1.89
CA LEU A 21 -5.09 0.00 -2.57
C LEU A 21 -5.54 0.92 -3.71
N VAL A 22 -6.54 0.51 -4.49
CA VAL A 22 -7.07 1.33 -5.59
C VAL A 22 -7.78 2.58 -5.07
N GLU A 23 -8.45 2.49 -3.92
CA GLU A 23 -9.08 3.62 -3.21
C GLU A 23 -8.02 4.66 -2.82
N GLU A 24 -6.95 4.28 -2.12
CA GLU A 24 -5.90 5.26 -1.73
C GLU A 24 -5.15 5.85 -2.92
N VAL A 25 -5.04 5.12 -4.03
CA VAL A 25 -4.50 5.70 -5.27
C VAL A 25 -5.43 6.80 -5.81
N GLY A 26 -6.74 6.66 -5.61
CA GLY A 26 -7.73 7.69 -5.91
C GLY A 26 -7.61 8.90 -4.99
N GLU A 27 -7.48 8.67 -3.68
CA GLU A 27 -7.30 9.75 -2.68
C GLU A 27 -6.00 10.50 -2.91
N LEU A 28 -4.90 9.79 -3.21
CA LEU A 28 -3.64 10.40 -3.63
C LEU A 28 -3.80 11.28 -4.88
N ALA A 29 -4.60 10.83 -5.86
CA ALA A 29 -4.87 11.64 -7.05
C ALA A 29 -5.65 12.92 -6.70
N GLU A 30 -6.60 12.86 -5.78
CA GLU A 30 -7.32 14.03 -5.27
C GLU A 30 -6.38 15.00 -4.53
N ALA A 31 -5.54 14.49 -3.64
CA ALA A 31 -4.54 15.28 -2.91
C ALA A 31 -3.55 15.99 -3.84
N LEU A 32 -3.12 15.32 -4.92
CA LEU A 32 -2.26 15.92 -5.94
C LEU A 32 -2.98 17.02 -6.73
N LEU A 33 -4.26 16.83 -7.05
CA LEU A 33 -5.06 17.86 -7.75
C LEU A 33 -5.31 19.09 -6.87
N SER A 34 -5.46 18.90 -5.55
CA SER A 34 -5.66 19.99 -4.59
C SER A 34 -4.35 20.72 -4.22
N ASN A 35 -3.18 20.15 -4.54
CA ASN A 35 -1.86 20.61 -4.07
C ASN A 35 -1.76 20.71 -2.53
N ASP A 36 -2.53 19.90 -1.82
CA ASP A 36 -2.45 19.81 -0.36
C ASP A 36 -1.27 18.93 0.04
N SER A 37 -0.23 19.55 0.59
CA SER A 37 1.01 18.84 0.94
C SER A 37 0.82 17.84 2.09
N ASP A 38 -0.09 18.15 3.03
CA ASP A 38 -0.34 17.28 4.17
C ASP A 38 -1.10 16.04 3.71
N SER A 39 -2.16 16.21 2.89
CA SER A 39 -2.87 15.09 2.29
C SER A 39 -1.98 14.27 1.35
N ILE A 40 -1.13 14.90 0.52
CA ILE A 40 -0.20 14.16 -0.34
C ILE A 40 0.70 13.24 0.50
N GLN A 41 1.19 13.72 1.64
CA GLN A 41 2.04 12.91 2.52
C GLN A 41 1.27 11.73 3.14
N GLU A 42 0.03 11.96 3.58
CA GLU A 42 -0.86 10.95 4.13
C GLU A 42 -1.15 9.85 3.10
N GLU A 43 -1.66 10.23 1.93
CA GLU A 43 -2.06 9.27 0.90
C GLU A 43 -0.88 8.50 0.29
N LEU A 44 0.30 9.12 0.20
CA LEU A 44 1.52 8.40 -0.19
C LEU A 44 1.87 7.30 0.82
N ALA A 45 1.71 7.55 2.12
CA ALA A 45 1.97 6.57 3.15
C ALA A 45 0.97 5.41 3.05
N ASP A 46 -0.31 5.70 2.79
CA ASP A 46 -1.36 4.70 2.72
C ASP A 46 -1.25 3.83 1.46
N VAL A 47 -0.92 4.41 0.29
CA VAL A 47 -0.59 3.65 -0.92
C VAL A 47 0.56 2.67 -0.68
N ILE A 48 1.61 3.10 0.03
CA ILE A 48 2.73 2.22 0.39
C ILE A 48 2.27 1.13 1.36
N ALA A 49 1.50 1.48 2.40
CA ALA A 49 1.02 0.55 3.41
C ALA A 49 0.19 -0.57 2.78
N TRP A 50 -0.78 -0.25 1.92
CA TRP A 50 -1.60 -1.27 1.25
C TRP A 50 -0.83 -2.11 0.24
N THR A 51 0.15 -1.51 -0.44
CA THR A 51 1.08 -2.27 -1.31
C THR A 51 1.84 -3.31 -0.50
N VAL A 52 2.34 -2.93 0.68
CA VAL A 52 3.03 -3.84 1.61
C VAL A 52 2.06 -4.91 2.16
N SER A 53 0.81 -4.57 2.45
CA SER A 53 -0.21 -5.54 2.84
C SER A 53 -0.45 -6.60 1.76
N ILE A 54 -0.51 -6.22 0.49
CA ILE A 54 -0.61 -7.18 -0.63
C ILE A 54 0.62 -8.09 -0.68
N ALA A 55 1.83 -7.52 -0.55
CA ALA A 55 3.06 -8.31 -0.52
C ALA A 55 3.02 -9.34 0.63
N ASN A 56 2.59 -8.93 1.83
CA ASN A 56 2.44 -9.81 2.98
C ASN A 56 1.43 -10.93 2.74
N LEU A 57 0.26 -10.64 2.16
CA LEU A 57 -0.76 -11.65 1.83
C LEU A 57 -0.27 -12.66 0.79
N LYS A 58 0.63 -12.25 -0.11
CA LYS A 58 1.23 -13.13 -1.13
C LYS A 58 2.51 -13.81 -0.66
N GLY A 59 2.96 -13.54 0.57
CA GLY A 59 4.22 -14.08 1.09
C GLY A 59 5.46 -13.57 0.34
N ILE A 60 5.38 -12.35 -0.20
CA ILE A 60 6.48 -11.71 -0.93
C ILE A 60 7.27 -10.84 0.03
N ASP A 61 8.58 -11.05 0.08
CA ASP A 61 9.51 -10.09 0.67
C ASP A 61 9.69 -8.90 -0.28
N ILE A 62 9.15 -7.76 0.10
CA ILE A 62 9.16 -6.56 -0.75
C ILE A 62 10.55 -5.94 -0.86
N GLU A 63 11.39 -6.07 0.17
CA GLU A 63 12.75 -5.53 0.17
C GLU A 63 13.61 -6.28 -0.85
N GLU A 64 13.56 -7.62 -0.81
CA GLU A 64 14.26 -8.46 -1.79
C GLU A 64 13.71 -8.29 -3.20
N ALA A 65 12.38 -8.09 -3.35
CA ALA A 65 11.77 -7.79 -4.64
C ALA A 65 12.29 -6.46 -5.23
N LEU A 66 12.41 -5.42 -4.39
CA LEU A 66 12.95 -4.12 -4.78
C LEU A 66 14.44 -4.21 -5.16
N LYS A 67 15.27 -4.85 -4.32
CA LYS A 67 16.70 -5.08 -4.60
C LYS A 67 16.90 -5.78 -5.94
N LYS A 68 16.15 -6.87 -6.17
CA LYS A 68 16.21 -7.64 -7.42
C LYS A 68 15.83 -6.82 -8.65
N LYS A 69 14.83 -5.94 -8.55
CA LYS A 69 14.32 -5.15 -9.68
C LYS A 69 15.21 -3.95 -10.00
N TYR A 70 15.64 -3.22 -8.98
CA TYR A 70 16.32 -1.93 -9.13
C TYR A 70 17.84 -2.00 -8.95
N LYS A 71 18.39 -3.18 -8.65
CA LYS A 71 19.83 -3.38 -8.35
C LYS A 71 20.31 -2.47 -7.22
N LEU A 72 19.50 -2.41 -6.15
CA LEU A 72 19.83 -1.72 -4.90
C LEU A 72 20.93 -2.45 -4.14
#